data_AF-A0A2D7BNY1-F1
#
_entry.id   AF-A0A2D7BNY1-F1
#
_cell.length_a   1.000
_cell.length_b   1.000
_cell.length_c   1.000
_cell.angle_alpha   90.00
_cell.angle_beta   90.00
_cell.angle_gamma   90.00
#
_symmetry.space_group_name_H-M   'P 1'
#
loop_
_entity.id
_entity.type
_entity.pdbx_description
1 polymer ?
#
loop_
_entity_poly.entity_id
_entity_poly.type
_entity_poly.pdbx_seq_one_letter_code
_entity_poly.pdbx_strand_id
1 'polypeptide(L)'
;MERYLIHLKNEKFIPINSREILYRARDLIGGTDAHIRLCRVATTFIEFDVAIETKDVDELVDKLSPIGNLDNIRHVVEEEIEIDQGIKDGIFYFNSERFWECHEAFEGVWKQCFGREKELVQGIILVAVAYAHAQENELSIGVAMLTRALEKLGISPSMYHSIDVERIRKKSIEMQKINDLVLFEI
;
A
#
# COMPACT_ATOMS: atom_id res chain seq x y z
N MET A 1 -12.88 16.97 5.51
CA MET A 1 -13.01 15.62 4.96
C MET A 1 -11.79 14.85 5.43
N GLU A 2 -12.02 13.87 6.29
CA GLU A 2 -11.00 12.99 6.85
C GLU A 2 -10.75 11.82 5.88
N ARG A 3 -9.54 11.26 5.89
CA ARG A 3 -9.19 10.10 5.06
C ARG A 3 -8.91 8.89 5.93
N TYR A 4 -9.51 7.75 5.62
CA TYR A 4 -9.29 6.50 6.34
C TYR A 4 -8.91 5.39 5.37
N LEU A 5 -8.06 4.48 5.83
CA LEU A 5 -7.86 3.16 5.23
C LEU A 5 -8.65 2.17 6.08
N ILE A 6 -9.66 1.53 5.49
CA ILE A 6 -10.49 0.53 6.16
C ILE A 6 -10.12 -0.83 5.60
N HIS A 7 -9.69 -1.73 6.47
CA HIS A 7 -9.34 -3.10 6.14
C HIS A 7 -10.44 -4.04 6.60
N LEU A 8 -10.99 -4.80 5.66
CA LEU A 8 -11.87 -5.92 5.95
C LEU A 8 -11.13 -7.23 5.72
N LYS A 9 -11.42 -8.27 6.50
CA LYS A 9 -10.83 -9.60 6.30
C LYS A 9 -11.18 -10.13 4.92
N ASN A 10 -10.18 -10.66 4.23
CA ASN A 10 -10.34 -11.32 2.95
C ASN A 10 -10.23 -12.83 3.12
N GLU A 11 -11.27 -13.55 2.70
CA GLU A 11 -11.29 -15.02 2.75
C GLU A 11 -11.22 -15.67 1.36
N LYS A 12 -11.44 -14.90 0.28
CA LYS A 12 -11.68 -15.49 -1.05
C LYS A 12 -11.38 -14.61 -2.26
N PHE A 13 -11.29 -13.30 -2.09
CA PHE A 13 -11.16 -12.38 -3.21
C PHE A 13 -9.69 -12.29 -3.64
N ILE A 14 -9.49 -12.02 -4.92
CA ILE A 14 -8.16 -11.76 -5.49
C ILE A 14 -8.21 -10.41 -6.22
N PRO A 15 -7.07 -9.83 -6.65
CA PRO A 15 -7.05 -8.51 -7.26
C PRO A 15 -8.05 -8.29 -8.39
N ILE A 16 -8.35 -9.31 -9.21
CA ILE A 16 -9.36 -9.21 -10.28
C ILE A 16 -10.74 -8.76 -9.81
N ASN A 17 -11.08 -8.98 -8.53
CA ASN A 17 -12.34 -8.58 -7.92
C ASN A 17 -12.36 -7.12 -7.44
N SER A 18 -11.22 -6.41 -7.40
CA SER A 18 -11.11 -5.05 -6.85
C SER A 18 -12.21 -4.11 -7.35
N ARG A 19 -12.42 -4.05 -8.67
CA ARG A 19 -13.42 -3.16 -9.27
C ARG A 19 -14.85 -3.52 -8.91
N GLU A 20 -15.19 -4.80 -8.89
CA GLU A 20 -16.52 -5.27 -8.49
C GLU A 20 -16.81 -4.95 -7.03
N ILE A 21 -15.84 -5.24 -6.15
CA ILE A 21 -15.91 -4.96 -4.72
C ILE A 21 -16.07 -3.46 -4.49
N LEU A 22 -15.31 -2.63 -5.20
CA LEU A 22 -15.42 -1.17 -5.13
C LEU A 22 -16.83 -0.68 -5.49
N TYR A 23 -17.43 -1.20 -6.57
CA TYR A 23 -18.81 -0.84 -6.93
C TYR A 23 -19.82 -1.27 -5.86
N ARG A 24 -19.69 -2.50 -5.36
CA ARG A 24 -20.55 -3.02 -4.29
C ARG A 24 -20.43 -2.19 -3.02
N ALA A 25 -19.21 -1.83 -2.63
CA ALA A 25 -18.95 -1.00 -1.45
C ALA A 25 -19.62 0.38 -1.59
N ARG A 26 -19.47 1.03 -2.75
CA ARG A 26 -20.11 2.32 -3.04
C ARG A 26 -21.64 2.26 -2.99
N ASP A 27 -22.25 1.16 -3.44
CA ASP A 27 -23.69 0.95 -3.35
C ASP A 27 -24.15 0.79 -1.90
N LEU A 28 -23.43 -0.03 -1.11
CA LEU A 28 -23.72 -0.27 0.30
C LEU A 28 -23.68 1.00 1.16
N ILE A 29 -22.75 1.91 0.85
CA ILE A 29 -22.58 3.16 1.59
C ILE A 29 -23.47 4.29 1.07
N GLY A 30 -24.40 4.00 0.15
CA GLY A 30 -25.36 4.97 -0.36
C GLY A 30 -26.07 5.73 0.77
N GLY A 31 -26.19 7.05 0.61
CA GLY A 31 -26.81 7.93 1.60
C GLY A 31 -25.95 8.29 2.81
N THR A 32 -24.70 7.81 2.89
CA THR A 32 -23.69 8.35 3.81
C THR A 32 -23.04 9.61 3.23
N ASP A 33 -22.24 10.29 4.06
CA ASP A 33 -21.34 11.37 3.70
C ASP A 33 -19.92 10.88 3.31
N ALA A 34 -19.76 9.56 3.11
CA ALA A 34 -18.49 8.94 2.77
C ALA A 34 -18.34 8.72 1.25
N HIS A 35 -17.10 8.74 0.78
CA HIS A 35 -16.72 8.45 -0.59
C HIS A 35 -15.55 7.47 -0.64
N ILE A 36 -15.80 6.26 -1.13
CA ILE A 36 -14.77 5.24 -1.34
C ILE A 36 -14.07 5.51 -2.66
N ARG A 37 -12.77 5.85 -2.60
CA ARG A 37 -11.95 6.24 -3.76
C ARG A 37 -11.49 5.04 -4.57
N LEU A 38 -10.99 4.01 -3.88
CA LEU A 38 -10.39 2.81 -4.47
C LEU A 38 -10.57 1.60 -3.55
N CYS A 39 -10.26 0.42 -4.10
CA CYS A 39 -10.27 -0.85 -3.41
C CYS A 39 -8.99 -1.61 -3.75
N ARG A 40 -8.26 -2.07 -2.74
CA ARG A 40 -7.09 -2.95 -2.88
C ARG A 40 -7.42 -4.30 -2.29
N VAL A 41 -7.07 -5.38 -2.99
CA VAL A 41 -7.31 -6.75 -2.53
C VAL A 41 -5.97 -7.41 -2.26
N ALA A 42 -5.61 -7.52 -0.98
CA ALA A 42 -4.48 -8.27 -0.48
C ALA A 42 -4.86 -9.73 -0.22
N THR A 43 -3.88 -10.58 0.09
CA THR A 43 -4.15 -12.00 0.38
C THR A 43 -5.07 -12.18 1.58
N THR A 44 -4.90 -11.37 2.63
CA THR A 44 -5.60 -11.54 3.92
C THR A 44 -6.62 -10.44 4.23
N PHE A 45 -6.62 -9.34 3.48
CA PHE A 45 -7.57 -8.24 3.66
C PHE A 45 -7.96 -7.53 2.35
N ILE A 46 -9.08 -6.83 2.40
CA ILE A 46 -9.53 -5.86 1.40
C ILE A 46 -9.38 -4.48 2.03
N GLU A 47 -8.66 -3.59 1.38
CA GLU A 47 -8.52 -2.20 1.80
C GLU A 47 -9.41 -1.27 0.96
N PHE A 48 -10.08 -0.36 1.65
CA PHE A 48 -10.75 0.79 1.07
C PHE A 48 -10.07 2.08 1.51
N ASP A 49 -9.70 2.93 0.57
CA ASP A 49 -9.35 4.33 0.84
C ASP A 49 -10.61 5.17 0.77
N VAL A 50 -11.02 5.69 1.92
CA VAL A 50 -12.29 6.38 2.10
C VAL A 50 -12.06 7.80 2.55
N ALA A 51 -12.82 8.71 1.95
CA ALA A 51 -12.93 10.08 2.41
C ALA A 51 -14.28 10.26 3.09
N ILE A 52 -14.32 10.80 4.31
CA ILE A 52 -15.54 10.98 5.11
C ILE A 52 -15.67 12.45 5.49
N GLU A 53 -16.84 13.06 5.34
CA GLU A 53 -17.04 14.46 5.75
C GLU A 53 -17.09 14.61 7.27
N THR A 54 -17.80 13.71 7.94
CA THR A 54 -17.86 13.58 9.40
C THR A 54 -16.79 12.62 9.94
N LYS A 55 -16.72 12.48 11.27
CA LYS A 55 -15.79 11.58 11.96
C LYS A 55 -16.42 10.22 12.32
N ASP A 56 -17.63 9.95 11.84
CA ASP A 56 -18.34 8.72 12.18
C ASP A 56 -17.96 7.60 11.21
N VAL A 57 -16.94 6.82 11.58
CA VAL A 57 -16.46 5.67 10.80
C VAL A 57 -17.28 4.41 11.10
N ASP A 58 -17.99 4.37 12.23
CA ASP A 58 -18.70 3.16 12.69
C ASP A 58 -19.89 2.84 11.77
N GLU A 59 -20.67 3.85 11.35
CA GLU A 59 -21.76 3.65 10.37
C GLU A 59 -21.24 3.03 9.06
N LEU A 60 -20.07 3.49 8.61
CA LEU A 60 -19.44 3.02 7.38
C LEU A 60 -18.99 1.56 7.52
N VAL A 61 -18.37 1.20 8.64
CA VAL A 61 -17.95 -0.18 8.93
C VAL A 61 -19.15 -1.12 8.94
N ASP A 62 -20.24 -0.73 9.61
CA ASP A 62 -21.46 -1.53 9.68
C ASP A 62 -22.04 -1.79 8.28
N LYS A 63 -22.09 -0.76 7.43
CA LYS A 63 -22.55 -0.88 6.04
C LYS A 63 -21.64 -1.75 5.17
N LEU A 64 -20.35 -1.79 5.45
CA LEU A 64 -19.37 -2.60 4.71
C LEU A 64 -19.29 -4.05 5.19
N SER A 65 -19.87 -4.40 6.33
CA SER A 65 -19.90 -5.77 6.88
C SER A 65 -20.36 -6.88 5.91
N PRO A 66 -21.24 -6.64 4.90
CA PRO A 66 -21.58 -7.67 3.90
C PRO A 66 -20.43 -8.04 2.95
N ILE A 67 -19.35 -7.25 2.90
CA ILE A 67 -18.14 -7.56 2.12
C ILE A 67 -17.16 -8.40 2.94
N GLY A 68 -16.96 -8.04 4.21
CA GLY A 68 -16.10 -8.76 5.14
C GLY A 68 -16.15 -8.15 6.54
N ASN A 69 -15.69 -8.90 7.53
CA ASN A 69 -15.56 -8.41 8.91
C ASN A 69 -14.43 -7.37 8.99
N LEU A 70 -14.58 -6.38 9.88
CA LEU A 70 -13.51 -5.44 10.16
C LEU A 70 -12.24 -6.17 10.61
N ASP A 71 -11.11 -5.79 10.04
CA ASP A 71 -9.78 -6.22 10.45
C ASP A 71 -9.02 -5.07 11.12
N ASN A 72 -8.95 -3.93 10.45
CA ASN A 72 -8.21 -2.76 10.91
C ASN A 72 -8.82 -1.46 10.34
N ILE A 73 -8.61 -0.34 11.03
CA ILE A 73 -8.92 1.01 10.55
C ILE A 73 -7.71 1.88 10.83
N ARG A 74 -7.29 2.67 9.84
CA ARG A 74 -6.27 3.69 10.01
C ARG A 74 -6.78 5.04 9.57
N HIS A 75 -6.68 6.04 10.46
CA HIS A 75 -6.85 7.44 10.10
C HIS A 75 -5.58 7.93 9.42
N VAL A 76 -5.70 8.41 8.18
CA VAL A 76 -4.58 8.92 7.41
C VAL A 76 -4.39 10.39 7.73
N VAL A 77 -3.40 10.67 8.56
CA VAL A 77 -2.95 12.01 8.93
C VAL A 77 -1.47 12.17 8.61
N GLU A 78 -1.04 13.41 8.39
CA GLU A 78 0.39 13.70 8.28
C GLU A 78 1.01 13.63 9.67
N GLU A 79 1.91 12.67 9.87
CA GLU A 79 2.62 12.44 11.13
C GLU A 79 4.09 12.83 10.96
N GLU A 80 4.63 13.56 11.94
CA GLU A 80 6.08 13.68 12.10
C GLU A 80 6.60 12.37 12.72
N ILE A 81 7.20 11.53 11.89
CA ILE A 81 7.73 10.22 12.29
C ILE A 81 9.25 10.28 12.30
N GLU A 82 9.86 9.83 13.40
CA GLU A 82 11.30 9.63 13.49
C GLU A 82 11.78 8.59 12.45
N ILE A 83 12.93 8.84 11.82
CA ILE A 83 13.44 7.99 10.72
C ILE A 83 13.44 6.49 11.09
N ASP A 84 13.95 6.13 12.26
CA ASP A 84 14.01 4.74 12.72
C ASP A 84 12.64 4.10 12.90
N GLN A 85 11.63 4.87 13.30
CA GLN A 85 10.26 4.39 13.45
C GLN A 85 9.61 4.22 12.07
N GLY A 86 9.76 5.18 11.17
CA GLY A 86 9.23 5.10 9.81
C GLY A 86 9.81 3.91 9.03
N ILE A 87 11.09 3.59 9.22
CA ILE A 87 11.71 2.39 8.64
C ILE A 87 11.10 1.11 9.21
N LYS A 88 10.93 1.01 10.53
CA LYS A 88 10.33 -0.18 11.17
C LYS A 88 8.88 -0.39 10.70
N ASP A 89 8.10 0.69 10.66
CA ASP A 89 6.71 0.64 10.21
C ASP A 89 6.62 0.28 8.73
N GLY A 90 7.46 0.87 7.89
CA GLY A 90 7.54 0.54 6.47
C GLY A 90 7.83 -0.94 6.21
N ILE A 91 8.78 -1.53 6.94
CA ILE A 91 9.08 -2.98 6.86
C ILE A 91 7.87 -3.81 7.31
N PHE A 92 7.28 -3.48 8.47
CA PHE A 92 6.12 -4.18 8.99
C PHE A 92 4.96 -4.17 7.99
N TYR A 93 4.65 -3.00 7.43
CA TYR A 93 3.57 -2.84 6.48
C TYR A 93 3.84 -3.56 5.16
N PHE A 94 5.06 -3.48 4.61
CA PHE A 94 5.42 -4.21 3.40
C PHE A 94 5.23 -5.71 3.57
N ASN A 95 5.77 -6.26 4.67
CA ASN A 95 5.73 -7.70 4.96
C ASN A 95 4.30 -8.17 5.31
N SER A 96 3.39 -7.24 5.62
CA SER A 96 1.98 -7.51 5.87
C SER A 96 1.08 -7.20 4.67
N GLU A 97 1.64 -6.96 3.47
CA GLU A 97 0.92 -6.56 2.25
C GLU A 97 0.16 -5.21 2.34
N ARG A 98 0.42 -4.42 3.39
CA ARG A 98 -0.14 -3.08 3.63
C ARG A 98 0.67 -2.04 2.85
N PHE A 99 0.69 -2.19 1.53
CA PHE A 99 1.64 -1.47 0.68
C PHE A 99 1.40 0.04 0.63
N TRP A 100 0.16 0.50 0.82
CA TRP A 100 -0.11 1.93 0.89
C TRP A 100 0.37 2.55 2.19
N GLU A 101 0.18 1.89 3.34
CA GLU A 101 0.79 2.36 4.58
C GLU A 101 2.32 2.25 4.58
N CYS A 102 2.87 1.23 3.93
CA CYS A 102 4.30 1.15 3.67
C CYS A 102 4.80 2.38 2.90
N HIS A 103 4.11 2.74 1.82
CA HIS A 103 4.37 3.98 1.08
C HIS A 103 4.34 5.20 2.00
N GLU A 104 3.30 5.38 2.82
CA GLU A 104 3.16 6.55 3.69
C GLU A 104 4.23 6.60 4.80
N ALA A 105 4.59 5.46 5.39
CA ALA A 105 5.66 5.38 6.39
C ALA A 105 7.02 5.77 5.79
N PHE A 106 7.36 5.22 4.62
CA PHE A 106 8.59 5.59 3.94
C PHE A 106 8.55 7.00 3.34
N GLU A 107 7.39 7.56 3.03
CA GLU A 107 7.27 8.97 2.63
C GLU A 107 7.70 9.90 3.78
N GLY A 108 7.31 9.60 5.02
CA GLY A 108 7.76 10.32 6.21
C GLY A 108 9.28 10.31 6.37
N VAL A 109 9.91 9.16 6.12
CA VAL A 109 11.38 9.03 6.08
C VAL A 109 11.97 9.83 4.91
N TRP A 110 11.42 9.66 3.71
CA TRP A 110 11.89 10.27 2.47
C TRP A 110 11.89 11.81 2.52
N LYS A 111 10.91 12.42 3.21
CA LYS A 111 10.83 13.87 3.42
C LYS A 111 12.06 14.41 4.17
N GLN A 112 12.66 13.60 5.04
CA GLN A 112 13.84 13.93 5.85
C GLN A 112 15.17 13.59 5.15
N CYS A 113 15.15 12.71 4.14
CA CYS A 113 16.34 12.31 3.39
C CYS A 113 16.79 13.35 2.35
N PHE A 114 18.09 13.31 2.03
CA PHE A 114 18.71 14.13 0.98
C PHE A 114 19.63 13.31 0.07
N GLY A 115 19.94 13.84 -1.12
CA GLY A 115 20.88 13.22 -2.05
C GLY A 115 20.56 11.75 -2.37
N ARG A 116 21.58 10.89 -2.32
CA ARG A 116 21.47 9.47 -2.68
C ARG A 116 20.53 8.67 -1.76
N GLU A 117 20.47 9.03 -0.49
CA GLU A 117 19.56 8.38 0.45
C GLU A 117 18.10 8.65 0.04
N LYS A 118 17.80 9.89 -0.34
CA LYS A 118 16.46 10.26 -0.83
C LYS A 118 16.07 9.45 -2.07
N GLU A 119 17.00 9.20 -2.98
CA GLU A 119 16.76 8.34 -4.16
C GLU A 119 16.57 6.88 -3.76
N LEU A 120 17.39 6.35 -2.85
CA LEU A 120 17.26 4.98 -2.33
C LEU A 120 15.87 4.76 -1.72
N VAL A 121 15.47 5.62 -0.77
CA VAL A 121 14.15 5.52 -0.12
C VAL A 121 13.03 5.69 -1.13
N GLN A 122 13.17 6.58 -2.12
CA GLN A 122 12.21 6.69 -3.22
C GLN A 122 12.09 5.40 -4.03
N GLY A 123 13.20 4.68 -4.23
CA GLY A 123 13.19 3.36 -4.86
C GLY A 123 12.38 2.34 -4.08
N ILE A 124 12.52 2.30 -2.74
CA ILE A 124 11.73 1.41 -1.86
C ILE A 124 10.24 1.77 -1.94
N ILE A 125 9.90 3.07 -1.87
CA ILE A 125 8.52 3.56 -2.03
C ILE A 125 7.91 3.09 -3.35
N LEU A 126 8.66 3.19 -4.45
CA LEU A 126 8.17 2.76 -5.77
C LEU A 126 7.90 1.26 -5.86
N VAL A 127 8.62 0.43 -5.09
CA VAL A 127 8.30 -1.01 -4.98
C VAL A 127 6.99 -1.21 -4.23
N ALA A 128 6.75 -0.51 -3.12
CA ALA A 128 5.46 -0.56 -2.43
C ALA A 128 4.31 -0.12 -3.34
N VAL A 129 4.49 0.97 -4.09
CA VAL A 129 3.51 1.46 -5.09
C VAL A 129 3.24 0.41 -6.18
N ALA A 130 4.27 -0.33 -6.62
CA ALA A 130 4.10 -1.41 -7.59
C ALA A 130 3.09 -2.47 -7.11
N TYR A 131 3.21 -2.89 -5.85
CA TYR A 131 2.28 -3.85 -5.27
C TYR A 131 0.90 -3.24 -4.99
N ALA A 132 0.81 -1.98 -4.57
CA ALA A 132 -0.47 -1.30 -4.40
C ALA A 132 -1.29 -1.31 -5.71
N HIS A 133 -0.66 -1.01 -6.86
CA HIS A 133 -1.32 -1.14 -8.17
C HIS A 133 -1.72 -2.58 -8.49
N ALA A 134 -0.87 -3.57 -8.17
CA ALA A 134 -1.24 -4.96 -8.40
C ALA A 134 -2.48 -5.37 -7.58
N GLN A 135 -2.63 -4.89 -6.34
CA GLN A 135 -3.84 -5.11 -5.52
C GLN A 135 -5.09 -4.41 -6.08
N GLU A 136 -4.94 -3.40 -6.93
CA GLU A 136 -6.02 -2.70 -7.66
C GLU A 136 -6.38 -3.37 -9.00
N ASN A 137 -5.85 -4.58 -9.28
CA ASN A 137 -5.94 -5.26 -10.58
C ASN A 137 -5.15 -4.58 -11.71
N GLU A 138 -4.13 -3.79 -11.38
CA GLU A 138 -3.31 -3.05 -12.33
C GLU A 138 -1.89 -3.61 -12.40
N LEU A 139 -1.76 -4.94 -12.53
CA LEU A 139 -0.47 -5.64 -12.52
C LEU A 139 0.52 -5.08 -13.54
N SER A 140 0.07 -4.73 -14.75
CA SER A 140 0.92 -4.15 -15.78
C SER A 140 1.52 -2.79 -15.37
N ILE A 141 0.75 -1.97 -14.65
CA ILE A 141 1.22 -0.70 -14.09
C ILE A 141 2.22 -0.99 -12.97
N GLY A 142 1.92 -1.95 -12.08
CA GLY A 142 2.81 -2.38 -11.02
C GLY A 142 4.18 -2.83 -11.53
N VAL A 143 4.20 -3.74 -12.51
CA VAL A 143 5.45 -4.21 -13.16
C VAL A 143 6.21 -3.06 -13.81
N ALA A 144 5.51 -2.09 -14.43
CA ALA A 144 6.15 -0.92 -15.02
C ALA A 144 6.78 0.01 -13.97
N MET A 145 6.23 0.09 -12.75
CA MET A 145 6.83 0.87 -11.65
C MET A 145 8.19 0.31 -11.22
N LEU A 146 8.43 -1.00 -11.38
CA LEU A 146 9.72 -1.60 -11.03
C LEU A 146 10.89 -1.02 -11.84
N THR A 147 10.66 -0.56 -13.07
CA THR A 147 11.71 0.12 -13.85
C THR A 147 12.17 1.38 -13.14
N ARG A 148 11.22 2.20 -12.70
CA ARG A 148 11.49 3.46 -11.97
C ARG A 148 12.12 3.16 -10.60
N ALA A 149 11.65 2.11 -9.93
CA ALA A 149 12.25 1.67 -8.67
C ALA A 149 13.72 1.29 -8.85
N LEU A 150 14.05 0.48 -9.86
CA LEU A 150 15.42 0.07 -10.16
C LEU A 150 16.33 1.25 -10.55
N GLU A 151 15.82 2.21 -11.32
CA GLU A 151 16.56 3.44 -11.64
C GLU A 151 16.93 4.22 -10.37
N LYS A 152 16.00 4.31 -9.40
CA LYS A 152 16.20 5.01 -8.14
C LYS A 152 17.11 4.27 -7.16
N LEU A 153 16.95 2.95 -7.06
CA LEU A 153 17.84 2.11 -6.26
C LEU A 153 19.26 2.14 -6.83
N GLY A 154 19.42 2.10 -8.16
CA GLY A 154 20.68 2.28 -8.86
C GLY A 154 21.84 1.48 -8.25
N ILE A 155 22.93 2.17 -7.94
CA ILE A 155 24.13 1.62 -7.28
C ILE A 155 24.15 1.89 -5.77
N SER A 156 22.98 2.09 -5.15
CA SER A 156 22.87 2.27 -3.71
C SER A 156 23.49 1.10 -2.94
N PRO A 157 23.93 1.32 -1.69
CA PRO A 157 24.43 0.25 -0.83
C PRO A 157 23.49 -0.95 -0.79
N SER A 158 24.04 -2.16 -0.62
CA SER A 158 23.26 -3.39 -0.56
C SER A 158 22.33 -3.46 0.65
N MET A 159 22.61 -2.65 1.68
CA MET A 159 21.81 -2.54 2.91
C MET A 159 21.42 -1.09 3.15
N TYR A 160 20.20 -0.87 3.62
CA TYR A 160 19.75 0.40 4.18
C TYR A 160 19.10 0.12 5.53
N HIS A 161 19.78 0.49 6.62
CA HIS A 161 19.43 0.02 7.96
C HIS A 161 19.29 -1.52 7.99
N SER A 162 18.11 -2.04 8.31
CA SER A 162 17.80 -3.48 8.31
C SER A 162 17.28 -4.03 6.98
N ILE A 163 17.14 -3.19 5.95
CA ILE A 163 16.54 -3.56 4.66
C ILE A 163 17.62 -4.08 3.71
N ASP A 164 17.39 -5.27 3.14
CA ASP A 164 18.24 -5.84 2.08
C ASP A 164 17.85 -5.26 0.71
N VAL A 165 18.49 -4.15 0.36
CA VAL A 165 18.28 -3.44 -0.91
C VAL A 165 18.73 -4.28 -2.11
N GLU A 166 19.74 -5.14 -1.94
CA GLU A 166 20.16 -6.07 -3.00
C GLU A 166 19.06 -7.10 -3.29
N ARG A 167 18.40 -7.64 -2.26
CA ARG A 167 17.24 -8.51 -2.42
C ARG A 167 16.12 -7.81 -3.17
N ILE A 168 15.79 -6.57 -2.82
CA ILE A 168 14.79 -5.77 -3.54
C ILE A 168 15.18 -5.66 -5.01
N ARG A 169 16.41 -5.24 -5.33
CA ARG A 169 16.88 -5.14 -6.73
C ARG A 169 16.76 -6.45 -7.50
N LYS A 170 17.21 -7.56 -6.92
CA LYS A 170 17.12 -8.89 -7.55
C LYS A 170 15.67 -9.30 -7.80
N LYS A 171 14.80 -9.11 -6.81
CA LYS A 171 13.37 -9.44 -6.91
C LYS A 171 12.68 -8.57 -7.96
N SER A 172 12.94 -7.27 -7.99
CA SER A 172 12.39 -6.39 -9.03
C SER A 172 12.80 -6.82 -10.44
N ILE A 173 14.07 -7.19 -10.66
CA ILE A 173 14.54 -7.70 -11.96
C ILE A 173 13.86 -9.03 -12.34
N GLU A 174 13.73 -9.95 -11.38
CA GLU A 174 13.05 -11.23 -11.56
C GLU A 174 11.59 -11.02 -11.97
N MET A 175 10.86 -10.20 -11.21
CA MET A 175 9.45 -9.86 -11.42
C MET A 175 9.20 -9.20 -12.78
N GLN A 176 10.08 -8.32 -13.23
CA GLN A 176 10.00 -7.76 -14.58
C GLN A 176 10.15 -8.81 -15.69
N LYS A 177 11.02 -9.81 -15.49
CA LYS A 177 11.24 -10.88 -16.49
C LYS A 177 10.05 -11.81 -16.60
N ILE A 178 9.42 -12.13 -15.47
CA ILE A 178 8.24 -13.00 -15.45
C ILE A 178 6.94 -12.23 -15.73
N ASN A 179 7.01 -10.90 -15.80
CA ASN A 179 5.87 -9.99 -15.97
C ASN A 179 4.78 -10.23 -14.91
N ASP A 180 5.22 -10.42 -13.67
CA ASP A 180 4.37 -10.72 -12.52
C ASP A 180 5.02 -10.21 -11.22
N LEU A 181 4.23 -10.02 -10.16
CA LEU A 181 4.73 -9.63 -8.84
C LEU A 181 4.60 -10.80 -7.87
N VAL A 182 5.73 -11.26 -7.34
CA VAL A 182 5.78 -12.33 -6.33
C VAL A 182 6.08 -11.70 -4.98
N LEU A 183 5.26 -12.00 -3.96
CA LEU A 183 5.47 -11.49 -2.60
C LEU A 183 6.84 -11.93 -2.04
N PHE A 184 7.47 -11.04 -1.30
CA PHE A 184 8.70 -11.29 -0.54
C PHE A 184 8.75 -10.34 0.65
N GLU A 185 9.66 -10.59 1.58
CA GLU A 185 9.91 -9.71 2.72
C GLU A 185 11.13 -8.81 2.46
N ILE A 186 11.04 -7.56 2.89
CA ILE A 186 12.12 -6.55 2.82
C ILE A 186 12.89 -6.40 4.12
#